data_AF-A0A4Q3S9D6-F1
#
_entry.id   AF-A0A4Q3S9D6-F1
#
_cell.length_a   1.000
_cell.length_b   1.000
_cell.length_c   1.000
_cell.angle_alpha   90.00
_cell.angle_beta   90.00
_cell.angle_gamma   90.00
#
_symmetry.space_group_name_H-M   'P 1'
#
loop_
_entity.id
_entity.type
_entity.pdbx_description
1 polymer ?
#
loop_
_entity_poly.entity_id
_entity_poly.type
_entity_poly.pdbx_seq_one_letter_code
_entity_poly.pdbx_strand_id
1 'polypeptide(L)'
;MERPMFRRLVLSFRTLPDRRGWTFAALVGLPTLVAMAAIGLSTGLYALGQGDFVALPLTMLTVFFVPAIGEEAVFRGLMVPGRAEPANPAPAIVLSTLLYVLWHPLEGFTFLPGARDLFSRPDFLFVTGLLGLACALTRWRTGSIWPAVLLHWAAVVVWKTWLGGPSLETLG
;
A
#
# COMPACT_ATOMS: atom_id res chain seq x y z
N MET A 1 -8.18 29.73 -7.32
CA MET A 1 -8.46 28.50 -8.09
C MET A 1 -7.88 27.33 -7.32
N GLU A 2 -8.70 26.49 -6.68
CA GLU A 2 -8.18 25.27 -6.04
C GLU A 2 -7.64 24.33 -7.11
N ARG A 3 -6.42 23.81 -6.92
CA ARG A 3 -5.84 22.82 -7.84
C ARG A 3 -6.68 21.53 -7.75
N PRO A 4 -7.15 20.96 -8.87
CA PRO A 4 -8.07 19.82 -8.87
C PRO A 4 -7.54 18.60 -8.08
N MET A 5 -6.22 18.40 -8.07
CA MET A 5 -5.57 17.34 -7.31
C MET A 5 -5.66 17.52 -5.78
N PHE A 6 -5.52 18.75 -5.27
CA PHE A 6 -5.61 19.01 -3.84
C PHE A 6 -7.02 18.78 -3.31
N ARG A 7 -8.03 19.24 -4.06
CA ARG A 7 -9.44 18.97 -3.76
C ARG A 7 -9.72 17.46 -3.74
N ARG A 8 -9.20 16.71 -4.71
CA ARG A 8 -9.31 15.24 -4.75
C ARG A 8 -8.73 14.58 -3.50
N LEU A 9 -7.53 14.98 -3.09
CA LEU A 9 -6.89 14.45 -1.89
C LEU A 9 -7.76 14.67 -0.65
N VAL A 10 -8.20 15.91 -0.41
CA VAL A 10 -9.04 16.27 0.74
C VAL A 10 -10.35 15.47 0.74
N LEU A 11 -11.01 15.36 -0.43
CA LEU A 11 -12.24 14.58 -0.55
C LEU A 11 -12.02 13.10 -0.25
N SER A 12 -10.87 12.53 -0.64
CA SER A 12 -10.58 11.12 -0.39
C SER A 12 -10.44 10.76 1.09
N PHE A 13 -9.93 11.68 1.91
CA PHE A 13 -9.88 11.52 3.37
C PHE A 13 -11.24 11.70 4.04
N ARG A 14 -12.07 12.61 3.51
CA ARG A 14 -13.40 12.92 4.08
C ARG A 14 -14.48 11.92 3.67
N THR A 15 -14.26 11.18 2.59
CA THR A 15 -15.21 10.17 2.11
C THR A 15 -15.05 8.90 2.93
N LEU A 16 -16.11 8.49 3.63
CA LEU A 16 -16.18 7.20 4.30
C LEU A 16 -16.85 6.16 3.38
N PRO A 17 -16.31 4.94 3.25
CA PRO A 17 -16.94 3.90 2.45
C PRO A 17 -18.24 3.43 3.11
N ASP A 18 -19.25 3.17 2.27
CA ASP A 18 -20.45 2.45 2.68
C ASP A 18 -20.19 0.94 2.80
N ARG A 19 -21.19 0.17 3.23
CA ARG A 19 -21.08 -1.30 3.34
C ARG A 19 -20.62 -1.95 2.04
N ARG A 20 -21.14 -1.48 0.90
CA ARG A 20 -20.77 -2.00 -0.43
C ARG A 20 -19.31 -1.69 -0.77
N GLY A 21 -18.83 -0.51 -0.41
CA GLY A 21 -17.43 -0.11 -0.55
C GLY A 21 -16.49 -1.01 0.26
N TRP A 22 -16.85 -1.31 1.50
CA TRP A 22 -16.09 -2.25 2.34
C TRP A 22 -16.13 -3.69 1.82
N THR A 23 -17.29 -4.17 1.37
CA THR A 23 -17.40 -5.49 0.74
C THR A 23 -16.53 -5.57 -0.51
N PHE A 24 -16.55 -4.53 -1.36
CA PHE A 24 -15.67 -4.48 -2.53
C PHE A 24 -14.19 -4.49 -2.12
N ALA A 25 -13.82 -3.72 -1.09
CA ALA A 25 -12.45 -3.71 -0.59
C ALA A 25 -12.01 -5.08 -0.07
N ALA A 26 -12.88 -5.82 0.62
CA ALA A 26 -12.59 -7.18 1.05
C ALA A 26 -12.47 -8.15 -0.13
N LEU A 27 -13.35 -8.06 -1.13
CA LEU A 27 -13.33 -8.91 -2.33
C LEU A 27 -12.08 -8.70 -3.19
N VAL A 28 -11.50 -7.50 -3.18
CA VAL A 28 -10.22 -7.23 -3.85
C VAL A 28 -9.04 -7.56 -2.93
N GLY A 29 -9.09 -7.11 -1.68
CA GLY A 29 -8.00 -7.22 -0.73
C GLY A 29 -7.68 -8.66 -0.32
N LEU A 30 -8.69 -9.50 -0.05
CA LEU A 30 -8.46 -10.88 0.40
C LEU A 30 -7.73 -11.72 -0.67
N PRO A 31 -8.16 -11.77 -1.94
CA PRO A 31 -7.40 -12.45 -2.98
C PRO A 31 -5.99 -11.87 -3.17
N THR A 32 -5.83 -10.55 -3.07
CA THR A 32 -4.51 -9.91 -3.12
C THR A 32 -3.60 -10.41 -2.01
N LEU A 33 -4.06 -10.41 -0.76
CA LEU A 33 -3.27 -10.89 0.39
C LEU A 33 -2.93 -12.38 0.26
N VAL A 34 -3.87 -13.21 -0.22
CA VAL A 34 -3.62 -14.63 -0.49
C VAL A 34 -2.55 -14.81 -1.57
N ALA A 35 -2.64 -14.07 -2.67
CA ALA A 35 -1.65 -14.12 -3.74
C ALA A 35 -0.27 -13.66 -3.25
N MET A 36 -0.21 -12.55 -2.51
CA MET A 36 1.04 -12.06 -1.89
C MET A 36 1.65 -13.10 -0.96
N ALA A 37 0.85 -13.73 -0.10
CA ALA A 37 1.31 -14.76 0.82
C ALA A 37 1.84 -15.99 0.05
N ALA A 38 1.11 -16.47 -0.96
CA ALA A 38 1.52 -17.60 -1.78
C ALA A 38 2.85 -17.34 -2.49
N ILE A 39 2.97 -16.18 -3.14
CA ILE A 39 4.20 -15.78 -3.83
C ILE A 39 5.33 -15.63 -2.82
N GLY A 40 5.13 -14.82 -1.77
CA GLY A 40 6.18 -14.49 -0.83
C GLY A 40 6.72 -15.71 -0.09
N LEU A 41 5.86 -16.63 0.32
CA LEU A 41 6.29 -17.90 0.94
C LEU A 41 6.99 -18.81 -0.08
N SER A 42 6.53 -18.87 -1.33
CA SER A 42 7.12 -19.73 -2.36
C SER A 42 8.49 -19.26 -2.86
N THR A 43 8.77 -17.95 -2.84
CA THR A 43 10.03 -17.37 -3.33
C THR A 43 11.04 -17.09 -2.22
N GLY A 44 10.66 -17.33 -0.95
CA GLY A 44 11.47 -17.01 0.23
C GLY A 44 11.51 -15.51 0.57
N LEU A 45 10.66 -14.69 -0.05
CA LEU A 45 10.48 -13.28 0.35
C LEU A 45 9.85 -13.17 1.74
N TYR A 46 8.96 -14.10 2.09
CA TYR A 46 8.33 -14.20 3.39
C TYR A 46 8.88 -15.38 4.19
N ALA A 47 9.19 -15.13 5.45
CA ALA A 47 9.66 -16.15 6.38
C ALA A 47 8.84 -16.09 7.67
N LEU A 48 8.21 -17.21 8.05
CA LEU A 48 7.39 -17.28 9.27
C LEU A 48 8.27 -17.08 10.52
N GLY A 49 7.86 -16.15 11.38
CA GLY A 49 8.49 -15.86 12.66
C GLY A 49 7.48 -15.74 13.80
N GLN A 50 7.98 -15.73 15.03
CA GLN A 50 7.12 -15.69 16.23
C GLN A 50 6.46 -14.31 16.48
N GLY A 51 6.94 -13.25 15.82
CA GLY A 51 6.49 -11.89 16.05
C GLY A 51 7.14 -11.24 17.27
N ASP A 52 7.63 -10.01 17.10
CA ASP A 52 8.04 -9.17 18.21
C ASP A 52 6.86 -8.32 18.70
N PHE A 53 6.18 -8.82 19.74
CA PHE A 53 5.04 -8.12 20.35
C PHE A 53 5.46 -6.87 21.15
N VAL A 54 6.74 -6.74 21.53
CA VAL A 54 7.26 -5.54 22.20
C VAL A 54 7.40 -4.40 21.19
N ALA A 55 7.92 -4.69 20.00
CA ALA A 55 8.04 -3.73 18.90
C ALA A 55 6.72 -3.48 18.14
N LEU A 56 5.70 -4.33 18.32
CA LEU A 56 4.45 -4.27 17.56
C LEU A 56 3.72 -2.91 17.67
N PRO A 57 3.52 -2.28 18.86
CA PRO A 57 2.81 -1.00 18.93
C PRO A 57 3.50 0.11 18.13
N LEU A 58 4.84 0.19 18.22
CA LEU A 58 5.62 1.16 17.46
C LEU A 58 5.58 0.84 15.96
N THR A 59 5.65 -0.44 15.59
CA THR A 59 5.51 -0.88 14.19
C THR A 59 4.15 -0.47 13.63
N MET A 60 3.06 -0.75 14.35
CA MET A 60 1.71 -0.37 13.94
C MET A 60 1.59 1.14 13.74
N LEU A 61 2.11 1.94 14.68
CA LEU A 61 2.06 3.40 14.62
C LEU A 61 2.86 3.95 13.44
N THR A 62 4.13 3.54 13.30
CA THR A 62 5.01 4.04 12.24
C THR A 62 4.53 3.60 10.86
N VAL A 63 4.12 2.34 10.71
CA VAL A 63 3.59 1.83 9.44
C VAL A 63 2.29 2.55 9.06
N PHE A 64 1.45 2.92 10.04
CA PHE A 64 0.21 3.65 9.77
C PHE A 64 0.47 5.04 9.17
N PHE A 65 1.40 5.80 9.75
CA PHE A 65 1.64 7.17 9.31
C PHE A 65 2.61 7.29 8.15
N VAL A 66 3.70 6.51 8.14
CA VAL A 66 4.79 6.68 7.17
C VAL A 66 4.43 6.03 5.82
N PRO A 67 4.42 4.71 5.65
CA PRO A 67 4.02 4.14 4.37
C PRO A 67 2.49 4.22 4.16
N ALA A 68 1.66 3.81 5.13
CA ALA A 68 0.24 3.60 4.81
C ALA A 68 -0.55 4.89 4.55
N ILE A 69 -0.40 5.97 5.34
CA ILE A 69 -1.03 7.26 5.01
C ILE A 69 -0.19 8.02 3.98
N GLY A 70 1.14 8.10 4.18
CA GLY A 70 2.02 8.89 3.32
C GLY A 70 1.95 8.48 1.86
N GLU A 71 2.19 7.19 1.57
CA GLU A 71 2.20 6.68 0.21
C GLU A 71 0.80 6.66 -0.40
N GLU A 72 -0.22 6.24 0.36
CA GLU A 72 -1.59 6.23 -0.18
C GLU A 72 -2.09 7.66 -0.47
N ALA A 73 -1.71 8.66 0.31
CA ALA A 73 -2.05 10.05 0.02
C ALA A 73 -1.47 10.50 -1.33
N VAL A 74 -0.22 10.15 -1.59
CA VAL A 74 0.47 10.50 -2.84
C VAL A 74 -0.08 9.68 -4.01
N PHE A 75 0.05 8.36 -3.95
CA PHE A 75 -0.24 7.52 -5.12
C PHE A 75 -1.74 7.36 -5.35
N ARG A 76 -2.59 7.36 -4.31
CA ARG A 76 -4.02 7.08 -4.46
C ARG A 76 -4.85 8.35 -4.27
N GLY A 77 -4.59 9.11 -3.22
CA GLY A 77 -5.29 10.36 -2.91
C GLY A 77 -5.13 11.42 -4.01
N LEU A 78 -3.90 11.69 -4.46
CA LEU A 78 -3.63 12.70 -5.49
C LEU A 78 -3.86 12.16 -6.91
N MET A 79 -3.37 10.96 -7.22
CA MET A 79 -3.31 10.50 -8.62
C MET A 79 -4.58 9.78 -9.09
N VAL A 80 -5.21 8.96 -8.24
CA VAL A 80 -6.32 8.09 -8.65
C VAL A 80 -7.67 8.80 -8.47
N PRO A 81 -8.44 9.03 -9.55
CA PRO A 81 -9.75 9.66 -9.46
C PRO A 81 -10.73 8.78 -8.66
N GLY A 82 -11.63 9.41 -7.90
CA GLY A 82 -12.80 8.73 -7.34
C GLY A 82 -13.87 8.43 -8.38
N ARG A 83 -14.76 7.51 -8.05
CA ARG A 83 -15.87 7.07 -8.93
C ARG A 83 -16.74 8.22 -9.46
N ALA A 84 -16.88 9.31 -8.71
CA ALA A 84 -17.69 10.47 -9.09
C ALA A 84 -16.97 11.45 -10.04
N GLU A 85 -15.67 11.26 -10.29
CA GLU A 85 -14.91 12.12 -11.19
C GLU A 85 -15.10 11.67 -12.66
N PRO A 86 -15.38 12.59 -13.60
CA PRO A 86 -15.61 12.27 -15.01
C PRO A 86 -14.27 12.05 -15.75
N ALA A 87 -13.59 10.95 -15.42
CA ALA A 87 -12.32 10.58 -16.04
C ALA A 87 -12.25 9.07 -16.27
N ASN A 88 -11.60 8.64 -17.35
CA ASN A 88 -11.19 7.24 -17.49
C ASN A 88 -10.15 6.93 -16.40
N PRO A 89 -10.45 6.01 -15.45
CA PRO A 89 -9.55 5.76 -14.32
C PRO A 89 -8.33 4.91 -14.70
N ALA A 90 -8.38 4.17 -15.82
CA ALA A 90 -7.37 3.17 -16.14
C ALA A 90 -5.94 3.75 -16.27
N PRO A 91 -5.69 4.85 -17.00
CA PRO A 91 -4.34 5.43 -17.08
C PRO A 91 -3.82 5.90 -15.73
N ALA A 92 -4.69 6.47 -14.89
CA ALA A 92 -4.32 6.93 -13.56
C ALA A 92 -3.98 5.77 -12.61
N ILE A 93 -4.75 4.68 -12.67
CA ILE A 93 -4.49 3.46 -11.89
C ILE A 93 -3.16 2.83 -12.32
N VAL A 94 -2.91 2.70 -13.62
CA VAL A 94 -1.66 2.14 -14.15
C VAL A 94 -0.48 3.01 -13.74
N LEU A 95 -0.53 4.32 -13.98
CA LEU A 95 0.55 5.23 -13.63
C LEU A 95 0.81 5.27 -12.12
N SER A 96 -0.25 5.36 -11.30
CA SER A 96 -0.16 5.32 -9.84
C SER A 96 0.54 4.05 -9.35
N THR A 97 0.12 2.88 -9.88
CA THR A 97 0.70 1.59 -9.50
C THR A 97 2.16 1.47 -9.93
N LEU A 98 2.50 1.90 -11.15
CA LEU A 98 3.87 1.87 -11.64
C LEU A 98 4.79 2.78 -10.81
N LEU A 99 4.37 4.01 -10.52
CA LEU A 99 5.17 4.92 -9.68
C LEU A 99 5.30 4.40 -8.24
N TYR A 100 4.26 3.78 -7.70
CA TYR A 100 4.32 3.12 -6.39
C TYR A 100 5.32 1.96 -6.37
N VAL A 101 5.37 1.12 -7.42
CA VAL A 101 6.35 0.04 -7.53
C VAL A 101 7.77 0.62 -7.64
N LEU A 102 7.97 1.62 -8.50
CA LEU A 102 9.27 2.28 -8.69
C LEU A 102 9.74 3.10 -7.49
N TRP A 103 8.82 3.52 -6.64
CA TRP A 103 9.13 4.21 -5.38
C TRP A 103 9.99 3.32 -4.46
N HIS A 104 9.78 2.00 -4.47
CA HIS A 104 10.47 1.12 -3.53
C HIS A 104 11.97 0.99 -3.83
N PRO A 105 12.42 0.70 -5.07
CA PRO A 105 13.84 0.77 -5.38
C PRO A 105 14.40 2.15 -5.06
N LEU A 106 13.71 3.23 -5.48
CA LEU A 106 14.15 4.60 -5.20
C LEU A 106 14.39 4.81 -3.70
N GLU A 107 13.42 4.45 -2.86
CA GLU A 107 13.53 4.52 -1.40
C GLU A 107 14.71 3.72 -0.87
N GLY A 108 14.92 2.50 -1.37
CA GLY A 108 16.07 1.68 -1.02
C GLY A 108 17.42 2.26 -1.45
N PHE A 109 17.48 2.99 -2.57
CA PHE A 109 18.70 3.63 -3.06
C PHE A 109 18.99 4.99 -2.39
N THR A 110 18.00 5.65 -1.80
CA THR A 110 18.14 7.04 -1.30
C THR A 110 17.90 7.23 0.18
N PHE A 111 16.87 6.59 0.75
CA PHE A 111 16.40 6.87 2.11
C PHE A 111 16.62 5.69 3.06
N LEU A 112 16.49 4.46 2.57
CA LEU A 112 16.55 3.22 3.34
C LEU A 112 17.60 2.26 2.75
N PRO A 113 18.91 2.58 2.83
CA PRO A 113 19.95 1.77 2.20
C PRO A 113 19.97 0.31 2.67
N GLY A 114 19.57 0.04 3.92
CA GLY A 114 19.41 -1.33 4.43
C GLY A 114 18.32 -2.15 3.74
N ALA A 115 17.36 -1.50 3.08
CA ALA A 115 16.30 -2.14 2.31
C ALA A 115 16.62 -2.35 0.83
N ARG A 116 17.73 -1.80 0.33
CA ARG A 116 18.04 -1.71 -1.11
C ARG A 116 17.89 -3.03 -1.85
N ASP A 117 18.52 -4.09 -1.35
CA ASP A 117 18.51 -5.40 -2.01
C ASP A 117 17.10 -5.98 -2.02
N LEU A 118 16.39 -5.90 -0.89
CA LEU A 118 15.02 -6.37 -0.72
C LEU A 118 14.04 -5.63 -1.65
N PHE A 119 14.08 -4.29 -1.66
CA PHE A 119 13.19 -3.44 -2.45
C PHE A 119 13.48 -3.49 -3.94
N SER A 120 14.63 -4.02 -4.34
CA SER A 120 14.98 -4.25 -5.74
C SER A 120 14.64 -5.67 -6.22
N ARG A 121 14.20 -6.58 -5.32
CA ARG A 121 13.88 -7.95 -5.73
C ARG A 121 12.65 -7.99 -6.65
N PRO A 122 12.69 -8.75 -7.76
CA PRO A 122 11.55 -8.84 -8.67
C PRO A 122 10.26 -9.36 -8.03
N ASP A 123 10.36 -10.33 -7.12
CA ASP A 123 9.21 -10.90 -6.42
C ASP A 123 8.59 -9.90 -5.43
N PHE A 124 9.43 -9.13 -4.72
CA PHE A 124 8.99 -7.99 -3.90
C PHE A 124 8.23 -6.96 -4.73
N LEU A 125 8.81 -6.50 -5.85
CA LEU A 125 8.17 -5.53 -6.73
C LEU A 125 6.84 -6.03 -7.29
N PHE A 126 6.74 -7.34 -7.55
CA PHE A 126 5.51 -7.94 -8.03
C PHE A 126 4.42 -7.96 -6.94
N VAL A 127 4.71 -8.42 -5.71
CA VAL A 127 3.73 -8.41 -4.61
C VAL A 127 3.32 -6.98 -4.21
N THR A 128 4.26 -6.05 -4.23
CA THR A 128 4.01 -4.62 -4.05
C THR A 128 3.14 -4.07 -5.18
N GLY A 129 3.36 -4.49 -6.44
CA GLY A 129 2.49 -4.16 -7.55
C GLY A 129 1.04 -4.65 -7.37
N LEU A 130 0.86 -5.87 -6.87
CA LEU A 130 -0.47 -6.42 -6.55
C LEU A 130 -1.17 -5.61 -5.46
N LEU A 131 -0.47 -5.30 -4.36
CA LEU A 131 -0.98 -4.46 -3.30
C LEU A 131 -1.36 -3.08 -3.83
N GLY A 132 -0.46 -2.48 -4.62
CA GLY A 132 -0.65 -1.15 -5.15
C GLY A 132 -1.83 -1.03 -6.11
N LEU A 133 -2.05 -2.06 -6.92
CA LEU A 133 -3.22 -2.16 -7.80
C LEU A 133 -4.52 -2.32 -6.98
N ALA A 134 -4.51 -3.17 -5.95
CA ALA A 134 -5.67 -3.35 -5.06
C ALA A 134 -6.04 -2.04 -4.36
N CYS A 135 -5.06 -1.30 -3.85
CA CYS A 135 -5.24 0.04 -3.26
C CYS A 135 -5.82 1.03 -4.28
N ALA A 136 -5.32 1.04 -5.52
CA ALA A 136 -5.85 1.91 -6.56
C ALA A 136 -7.30 1.57 -6.95
N LEU A 137 -7.63 0.29 -7.09
CA LEU A 137 -8.99 -0.17 -7.40
C LEU A 137 -9.98 0.18 -6.27
N THR A 138 -9.59 -0.02 -5.02
CA THR A 138 -10.42 0.31 -3.86
C THR A 138 -10.60 1.82 -3.72
N ARG A 139 -9.54 2.61 -3.90
CA ARG A 139 -9.62 4.08 -3.95
C ARG A 139 -10.56 4.58 -5.05
N TRP A 140 -10.42 4.06 -6.26
CA TRP A 140 -11.27 4.44 -7.38
C TRP A 140 -12.73 4.13 -7.09
N ARG A 141 -13.01 2.88 -6.69
CA ARG A 141 -14.38 2.37 -6.55
C ARG A 141 -15.16 2.98 -5.39
N THR A 142 -14.47 3.32 -4.30
CA THR A 142 -15.09 3.88 -3.08
C THR A 142 -15.01 5.41 -3.01
N GLY A 143 -14.06 6.03 -3.73
CA GLY A 143 -13.75 7.45 -3.54
C GLY A 143 -13.00 7.76 -2.24
N SER A 144 -12.81 6.76 -1.37
CA SER A 144 -12.18 6.86 -0.06
C SER A 144 -10.76 6.33 -0.10
N ILE A 145 -9.88 6.94 0.69
CA ILE A 145 -8.51 6.44 0.90
C ILE A 145 -8.43 5.36 1.99
N TRP A 146 -9.41 5.32 2.91
CA TRP A 146 -9.33 4.47 4.10
C TRP A 146 -9.25 2.96 3.82
N PRO A 147 -9.97 2.39 2.83
CA PRO A 147 -9.79 0.97 2.50
C PRO A 147 -8.37 0.64 2.04
N ALA A 148 -7.76 1.52 1.25
CA ALA A 148 -6.40 1.35 0.76
C ALA A 148 -5.38 1.48 1.90
N VAL A 149 -5.53 2.50 2.77
CA VAL A 149 -4.70 2.70 3.97
C VAL A 149 -4.75 1.48 4.88
N LEU A 150 -5.94 0.94 5.18
CA LEU A 150 -6.06 -0.21 6.07
C LEU A 150 -5.50 -1.50 5.45
N LEU A 151 -5.72 -1.72 4.14
CA LEU A 151 -5.17 -2.87 3.44
C LEU A 151 -3.64 -2.83 3.41
N HIS A 152 -3.07 -1.69 3.03
CA HIS A 152 -1.62 -1.47 2.98
C HIS A 152 -1.01 -1.59 4.38
N TRP A 153 -1.58 -0.89 5.37
CA TRP A 153 -1.15 -0.96 6.75
C TRP A 153 -1.14 -2.40 7.29
N ALA A 154 -2.24 -3.13 7.13
CA ALA A 154 -2.34 -4.50 7.61
C ALA A 154 -1.32 -5.43 6.92
N ALA A 155 -1.15 -5.30 5.60
CA ALA A 155 -0.17 -6.09 4.85
C ALA A 155 1.26 -5.88 5.37
N VAL A 156 1.65 -4.62 5.58
CA VAL A 156 3.01 -4.28 6.03
C VAL A 156 3.22 -4.61 7.50
N VAL A 157 2.25 -4.37 8.38
CA VAL A 157 2.35 -4.80 9.79
C VAL A 157 2.51 -6.31 9.87
N VAL A 158 1.67 -7.07 9.16
CA VAL A 158 1.75 -8.53 9.17
C VAL A 158 3.11 -9.00 8.65
N TRP A 159 3.61 -8.37 7.58
CA TRP A 159 4.90 -8.71 7.01
C TRP A 159 6.07 -8.45 7.97
N LYS A 160 6.15 -7.25 8.55
CA LYS A 160 7.23 -6.84 9.46
C LYS A 160 7.20 -7.61 10.78
N THR A 161 6.02 -8.02 11.24
CA THR A 161 5.90 -8.74 12.51
C THR A 161 6.10 -10.25 12.34
N TRP A 162 5.39 -10.90 11.41
CA TRP A 162 5.35 -12.37 11.37
C TRP A 162 5.96 -13.00 10.11
N LEU A 163 6.20 -12.23 9.05
CA LEU A 163 6.63 -12.80 7.76
C LEU A 163 8.04 -12.36 7.33
N GLY A 164 8.89 -11.99 8.29
CA GLY A 164 10.31 -11.76 8.05
C GLY A 164 10.65 -10.41 7.41
N GLY A 165 9.73 -9.44 7.46
CA GLY A 165 10.03 -8.07 7.04
C GLY A 165 11.05 -7.39 7.97
N PRO A 166 11.88 -6.47 7.45
CA PRO A 166 12.94 -5.81 8.21
C PRO A 166 12.38 -4.93 9.35
N SER A 167 13.11 -4.86 10.47
CA SER A 167 12.80 -3.94 11.57
C SER A 167 13.20 -2.50 11.20
N LEU A 168 12.70 -1.51 11.95
CA LEU A 168 13.10 -0.11 11.75
C LEU A 168 14.61 0.10 11.87
N GLU A 169 15.27 -0.65 12.76
CA GLU A 169 16.72 -0.56 12.97
C GLU A 169 17.51 -1.06 11.76
N THR A 170 17.01 -2.12 11.09
CA THR A 170 17.68 -2.71 9.92
C THR A 170 17.47 -1.94 8.61
N LEU A 171 16.59 -0.95 8.59
CA LEU A 171 16.29 -0.15 7.40
C LEU A 171 17.24 1.05 7.22
N GLY A 172 17.88 1.51 8.30
CA GLY A 172 18.75 2.70 8.35
C GLY A 172 20.20 2.45 7.96
#